data_AF-A0A6A3H9F3-F1
#
_entry.id   AF-A0A6A3H9F3-F1
#
_cell.length_a   1.000
_cell.length_b   1.000
_cell.length_c   1.000
_cell.angle_alpha   90.00
_cell.angle_beta   90.00
_cell.angle_gamma   90.00
#
_symmetry.space_group_name_H-M   'P 1'
#
loop_
_entity.id
_entity.type
_entity.pdbx_description
1 polymer ?
#
loop_
_entity_poly.entity_id
_entity_poly.type
_entity_poly.pdbx_seq_one_letter_code
_entity_poly.pdbx_strand_id
1 'polypeptide(L)'
;MRSLFAAGALVLVSHLGVTESIDAVQTQAATLPSVRIHTSAKRKSTVTHGQSGFDTFANPVLSSDKSKVLYDAYATFVENGVEFTYSLVDGSWYLGTKGSESRCLSSGPVPVNSLMQSLNDATPIPSASIGDDKIECTGGKLLQTSFGGTDYALCVSGASGFTAYSSDLTIEVEYLNTPVKMPTLTLSEASKSCQNVEKAFPMTPTAQSSTKTRSLEQASHMAMAASTCSCKSKPRPCIFFHGSGNKHEEPLLQDTPKLLRGKLGSISGHAPCCSSIKYAVLDTDDYEWTNGALHQKYCTHSLSMSKTSNLSSKTIDDTIIVTHSMAGLVMAGALTTGKCKLGAGTSWVAMSPPMKGSMASDYLQDFCTGKFLGVTTKLLGLIGECPTSKARLSTVYQNEKLSTPALNAAYAAAQKTYVSNVSAAIENFRSRI
;
A
#
# COMPACT_ATOMS: atom_id res chain seq x y z
N MET A 1 -0.47 85.85 41.31
CA MET A 1 -1.87 85.52 40.97
C MET A 1 -1.93 84.05 40.61
N ARG A 2 -2.64 83.26 41.45
CA ARG A 2 -3.21 81.90 41.23
C ARG A 2 -2.21 80.82 40.75
N SER A 3 -1.68 79.91 41.57
CA SER A 3 -2.34 78.86 42.37
C SER A 3 -3.30 77.98 41.56
N LEU A 4 -3.01 76.68 41.38
CA LEU A 4 -3.76 75.54 41.96
C LEU A 4 -3.35 74.17 41.35
N PHE A 5 -2.96 73.23 42.23
CA PHE A 5 -3.16 71.76 42.32
C PHE A 5 -3.18 70.88 41.05
N ALA A 6 -2.42 69.78 40.88
CA ALA A 6 -2.09 68.60 41.72
C ALA A 6 -3.25 67.57 41.89
N ALA A 7 -3.09 66.39 41.26
CA ALA A 7 -3.69 65.04 41.48
C ALA A 7 -3.91 64.39 40.08
N GLY A 8 -3.51 63.17 39.74
CA GLY A 8 -3.27 61.95 40.51
C GLY A 8 -4.29 60.88 40.08
N ALA A 9 -3.89 59.92 39.23
CA ALA A 9 -4.55 58.60 39.12
C ALA A 9 -3.64 57.58 38.39
N LEU A 10 -3.01 56.71 39.18
CA LEU A 10 -2.60 55.35 38.82
C LEU A 10 -3.85 54.53 38.45
N VAL A 11 -3.84 53.77 37.34
CA VAL A 11 -4.39 52.39 37.27
C VAL A 11 -3.62 51.60 36.18
N LEU A 12 -3.13 50.42 36.57
CA LEU A 12 -2.50 49.39 35.74
C LEU A 12 -3.47 48.81 34.69
N VAL A 13 -2.95 48.52 33.48
CA VAL A 13 -3.21 47.23 32.81
C VAL A 13 -1.90 46.75 32.18
N SER A 14 -1.33 45.73 32.80
CA SER A 14 -0.31 44.83 32.27
C SER A 14 -0.81 44.06 31.05
N HIS A 15 -0.12 44.13 29.91
CA HIS A 15 -0.01 43.07 28.88
C HIS A 15 1.45 43.15 28.36
N LEU A 16 2.40 42.56 29.09
CA LEU A 16 2.98 41.22 28.83
C LEU A 16 3.51 41.04 27.40
N GLY A 17 4.83 41.20 27.29
CA GLY A 17 5.73 40.28 26.58
C GLY A 17 5.35 39.84 25.18
N VAL A 18 5.71 40.63 24.17
CA VAL A 18 5.86 40.14 22.79
C VAL A 18 7.22 40.60 22.27
N THR A 19 8.29 40.15 22.93
CA THR A 19 9.66 40.22 22.41
C THR A 19 10.49 38.97 22.75
N GLU A 20 9.97 38.01 23.52
CA GLU A 20 10.65 36.75 23.86
C GLU A 20 10.07 35.51 23.13
N SER A 21 9.85 35.57 21.82
CA SER A 21 9.39 34.37 21.08
C SER A 21 10.00 34.18 19.69
N ILE A 22 11.12 34.84 19.39
CA ILE A 22 11.86 34.61 18.14
C ILE A 22 13.27 34.08 18.40
N ASP A 23 13.87 34.38 19.56
CA ASP A 23 15.18 33.84 19.95
C ASP A 23 15.11 32.40 20.54
N ALA A 24 13.94 31.94 20.97
CA ALA A 24 13.75 30.54 21.41
C ALA A 24 13.75 29.52 20.26
N VAL A 25 13.72 29.99 19.00
CA VAL A 25 13.88 29.14 17.81
C VAL A 25 15.36 28.99 17.43
N GLN A 26 16.27 29.78 18.02
CA GLN A 26 17.68 29.83 17.61
C GLN A 26 18.64 29.02 18.50
N THR A 27 18.11 28.25 19.46
CA THR A 27 18.87 27.29 20.30
C THR A 27 18.38 25.84 20.22
N GLN A 28 17.56 25.48 19.23
CA GLN A 28 17.27 24.08 18.85
C GLN A 28 17.85 23.72 17.48
N ALA A 29 19.14 23.99 17.27
CA ALA A 29 19.86 23.42 16.14
C ALA A 29 20.31 22.00 16.47
N ALA A 30 19.48 20.95 16.25
CA ALA A 30 19.99 19.61 15.90
C ALA A 30 18.97 18.53 15.47
N THR A 31 17.71 18.52 15.91
CA THR A 31 16.84 17.34 15.70
C THR A 31 15.41 17.72 15.33
N LEU A 32 14.97 17.31 14.14
CA LEU A 32 13.55 17.27 13.81
C LEU A 32 12.79 16.47 14.89
N PRO A 33 11.53 16.83 15.20
CA PRO A 33 10.76 16.08 16.18
C PRO A 33 10.35 14.72 15.61
N SER A 34 10.25 13.73 16.50
CA SER A 34 9.47 12.54 16.21
C SER A 34 7.99 12.90 16.09
N VAL A 35 7.23 12.10 15.34
CA VAL A 35 5.84 12.41 15.04
C VAL A 35 4.94 11.24 15.39
N ARG A 36 3.74 11.55 15.89
CA ARG A 36 2.61 10.62 15.92
C ARG A 36 1.65 11.03 14.82
N ILE A 37 1.26 10.07 13.99
CA ILE A 37 0.37 10.25 12.85
C ILE A 37 -0.87 9.40 13.13
N HIS A 38 -1.93 10.04 13.59
CA HIS A 38 -3.22 9.41 13.77
C HIS A 38 -4.00 9.43 12.46
N THR A 39 -4.30 8.26 11.91
CA THR A 39 -5.05 8.12 10.64
C THR A 39 -6.46 7.65 10.94
N SER A 40 -7.45 8.39 10.45
CA SER A 40 -8.88 8.07 10.56
C SER A 40 -9.50 7.84 9.17
N ALA A 41 -10.04 6.65 8.96
CA ALA A 41 -10.75 6.24 7.76
C ALA A 41 -12.18 6.79 7.72
N LYS A 42 -12.54 7.50 6.64
CA LYS A 42 -13.90 8.02 6.44
C LYS A 42 -14.86 7.01 5.81
N ARG A 43 -14.34 5.89 5.28
CA ARG A 43 -15.14 4.85 4.63
C ARG A 43 -14.63 3.45 4.92
N LYS A 44 -15.53 2.46 4.83
CA LYS A 44 -15.22 1.04 5.09
C LYS A 44 -14.09 0.50 4.22
N SER A 45 -13.98 0.95 2.97
CA SER A 45 -12.95 0.48 2.05
C SER A 45 -11.54 0.97 2.36
N THR A 46 -11.36 1.94 3.27
CA THR A 46 -10.05 2.44 3.72
C THR A 46 -9.71 1.99 5.15
N VAL A 47 -10.55 1.17 5.76
CA VAL A 47 -10.28 0.53 7.06
C VAL A 47 -9.07 -0.39 6.92
N THR A 48 -8.12 -0.29 7.85
CA THR A 48 -6.89 -1.09 7.83
C THR A 48 -6.95 -2.07 9.00
N HIS A 49 -6.76 -3.37 8.73
CA HIS A 49 -6.88 -4.43 9.75
C HIS A 49 -8.19 -4.39 10.56
N GLY A 50 -9.31 -4.01 9.93
CA GLY A 50 -10.60 -3.87 10.61
C GLY A 50 -10.72 -2.63 11.52
N GLN A 51 -9.70 -1.78 11.58
CA GLN A 51 -9.67 -0.57 12.40
C GLN A 51 -9.92 0.69 11.55
N SER A 52 -10.88 1.51 11.97
CA SER A 52 -11.20 2.80 11.32
C SER A 52 -10.28 3.93 11.76
N GLY A 53 -9.49 3.73 12.81
CA GLY A 53 -8.51 4.69 13.32
C GLY A 53 -7.28 3.95 13.83
N PHE A 54 -6.08 4.45 13.54
CA PHE A 54 -4.82 3.87 14.04
C PHE A 54 -3.70 4.91 14.11
N ASP A 55 -2.70 4.62 14.95
CA ASP A 55 -1.52 5.47 15.11
C ASP A 55 -0.31 4.88 14.39
N THR A 56 0.43 5.75 13.70
CA THR A 56 1.78 5.48 13.19
C THR A 56 2.74 6.42 13.90
N PHE A 57 3.81 5.87 14.47
CA PHE A 57 4.88 6.65 15.11
C PHE A 57 6.09 6.69 14.20
N ALA A 58 6.77 7.84 14.13
CA ALA A 58 7.97 7.97 13.30
C ALA A 58 9.05 8.86 13.92
N ASN A 59 10.30 8.45 13.71
CA ASN A 59 11.49 9.17 14.13
C ASN A 59 12.27 9.67 12.91
N PRO A 60 12.74 10.93 12.90
CA PRO A 60 13.60 11.43 11.85
C PRO A 60 15.02 10.87 11.97
N VAL A 61 15.54 10.38 10.85
CA VAL A 61 16.91 9.95 10.64
C VAL A 61 17.56 10.96 9.70
N LEU A 62 18.48 11.76 10.22
CA LEU A 62 19.19 12.76 9.44
C LEU A 62 20.37 12.12 8.70
N SER A 63 20.56 12.57 7.46
CA SER A 63 21.82 12.38 6.73
C SER A 63 23.01 12.97 7.50
N SER A 64 24.21 12.48 7.19
CA SER A 64 25.45 12.91 7.86
C SER A 64 25.71 14.42 7.75
N ASP A 65 25.36 15.03 6.61
CA ASP A 65 25.46 16.46 6.36
C ASP A 65 24.23 17.26 6.82
N LYS A 66 23.22 16.57 7.40
CA LYS A 66 21.94 17.14 7.84
C LYS A 66 21.19 17.89 6.74
N SER A 67 21.42 17.56 5.46
CA SER A 67 20.69 18.19 4.33
C SER A 67 19.40 17.46 3.99
N LYS A 68 19.33 16.17 4.30
CA LYS A 68 18.21 15.28 4.03
C LYS A 68 17.74 14.57 5.29
N VAL A 69 16.46 14.23 5.31
CA VAL A 69 15.83 13.42 6.34
C VAL A 69 15.12 12.22 5.71
N LEU A 70 15.15 11.10 6.43
CA LEU A 70 14.30 9.94 6.22
C LEU A 70 13.62 9.62 7.55
N TYR A 71 12.32 9.33 7.54
CA TYR A 71 11.61 8.91 8.73
C TYR A 71 11.56 7.40 8.82
N ASP A 72 12.08 6.84 9.91
CA ASP A 72 11.82 5.47 10.34
C ASP A 72 10.50 5.46 11.10
N ALA A 73 9.65 4.46 10.87
CA ALA A 73 8.27 4.48 11.38
C ALA A 73 7.77 3.10 11.78
N TYR A 74 6.74 3.03 12.63
CA TYR A 74 6.01 1.79 12.87
C TYR A 74 4.54 2.01 13.20
N ALA A 75 3.74 0.99 12.91
CA ALA A 75 2.33 0.90 13.29
C ALA A 75 2.00 -0.54 13.69
N THR A 76 1.13 -0.70 14.68
CA THR A 76 0.72 -2.02 15.20
C THR A 76 -0.78 -2.21 15.06
N PHE A 77 -1.19 -3.39 14.60
CA PHE A 77 -2.59 -3.76 14.44
C PHE A 77 -2.86 -5.09 15.10
N VAL A 78 -4.01 -5.23 15.74
CA VAL A 78 -4.49 -6.53 16.24
C VAL A 78 -5.68 -6.95 15.41
N GLU A 79 -5.58 -8.10 14.76
CA GLU A 79 -6.64 -8.68 13.95
C GLU A 79 -6.76 -10.17 14.27
N ASN A 80 -7.98 -10.62 14.64
CA ASN A 80 -8.26 -12.01 15.04
C ASN A 80 -7.32 -12.55 16.14
N GLY A 81 -6.91 -11.69 17.08
CA GLY A 81 -6.01 -12.07 18.18
C GLY A 81 -4.52 -12.16 17.80
N VAL A 82 -4.16 -11.81 16.57
CA VAL A 82 -2.77 -11.74 16.09
C VAL A 82 -2.34 -10.28 15.99
N GLU A 83 -1.18 -9.96 16.56
CA GLU A 83 -0.55 -8.65 16.46
C GLU A 83 0.37 -8.59 15.23
N PHE A 84 0.11 -7.62 14.37
CA PHE A 84 0.85 -7.29 13.16
C PHE A 84 1.60 -5.98 13.38
N THR A 85 2.92 -6.00 13.19
CA THR A 85 3.77 -4.81 13.31
C THR A 85 4.35 -4.46 11.95
N TYR A 86 3.97 -3.29 11.44
CA TYR A 86 4.58 -2.69 10.27
C TYR A 86 5.73 -1.82 10.73
N SER A 87 6.90 -1.94 10.11
CA SER A 87 8.06 -1.10 10.44
C SER A 87 8.77 -0.65 9.19
N LEU A 88 9.09 0.64 9.12
CA LEU A 88 9.95 1.26 8.14
C LEU A 88 11.28 1.55 8.81
N VAL A 89 12.35 0.91 8.32
CA VAL A 89 13.70 1.07 8.84
C VAL A 89 14.65 1.25 7.67
N ASP A 90 15.40 2.35 7.67
CA ASP A 90 16.37 2.72 6.62
C ASP A 90 15.77 2.65 5.20
N GLY A 91 14.50 3.02 5.09
CA GLY A 91 13.78 3.09 3.81
C GLY A 91 13.19 1.77 3.33
N SER A 92 13.36 0.69 4.08
CA SER A 92 12.76 -0.63 3.82
C SER A 92 11.55 -0.90 4.72
N TRP A 93 10.44 -1.37 4.13
CA TRP A 93 9.26 -1.76 4.88
C TRP A 93 9.28 -3.25 5.26
N TYR A 94 8.86 -3.53 6.49
CA TYR A 94 8.79 -4.85 7.09
C TYR A 94 7.42 -5.09 7.71
N LEU A 95 6.95 -6.34 7.65
CA LEU A 95 5.79 -6.82 8.40
C LEU A 95 6.20 -8.01 9.26
N GLY A 96 6.08 -7.83 10.57
CA GLY A 96 6.33 -8.87 11.56
C GLY A 96 5.06 -9.28 12.29
N THR A 97 5.04 -10.52 12.77
CA THR A 97 4.11 -11.01 13.78
C THR A 97 4.92 -11.54 14.95
N LYS A 98 4.41 -11.40 16.17
CA LYS A 98 5.13 -11.83 17.38
C LYS A 98 5.57 -13.30 17.27
N GLY A 99 6.86 -13.55 17.44
CA GLY A 99 7.45 -14.90 17.37
C GLY A 99 7.70 -15.43 15.97
N SER A 100 7.61 -14.58 14.93
CA SER A 100 7.92 -14.95 13.54
C SER A 100 8.96 -13.99 12.95
N GLU A 101 9.65 -14.44 11.90
CA GLU A 101 10.54 -13.58 11.12
C GLU A 101 9.72 -12.56 10.33
N SER A 102 10.19 -11.31 10.31
CA SER A 102 9.57 -10.25 9.52
C SER A 102 9.80 -10.47 8.03
N ARG A 103 8.83 -10.12 7.20
CA ARG A 103 8.90 -10.17 5.72
C ARG A 103 8.96 -8.78 5.11
N CYS A 104 9.63 -8.63 3.97
CA CYS A 104 9.67 -7.38 3.22
C CYS A 104 8.28 -6.98 2.70
N LEU A 105 8.02 -5.68 2.64
CA LEU A 105 6.86 -5.10 1.96
C LEU A 105 7.29 -4.05 0.96
N SER A 106 6.48 -3.85 -0.08
CA SER A 106 6.67 -2.78 -1.06
C SER A 106 6.19 -1.41 -0.57
N SER A 107 5.34 -1.40 0.46
CA SER A 107 4.74 -0.19 1.04
C SER A 107 4.18 -0.48 2.43
N GLY A 108 4.13 0.55 3.29
CA GLY A 108 3.47 0.50 4.58
C GLY A 108 2.01 0.99 4.56
N PRO A 109 1.34 0.99 5.73
CA PRO A 109 -0.05 1.42 5.86
C PRO A 109 -0.24 2.93 5.69
N VAL A 110 0.81 3.72 5.96
CA VAL A 110 0.83 5.18 5.78
C VAL A 110 2.13 5.56 5.07
N PRO A 111 2.10 6.37 4.00
CA PRO A 111 3.29 6.81 3.29
C PRO A 111 3.98 7.96 4.04
N VAL A 112 4.53 7.67 5.23
CA VAL A 112 5.09 8.65 6.19
C VAL A 112 6.05 9.63 5.52
N ASN A 113 7.04 9.13 4.78
CA ASN A 113 8.03 9.99 4.13
C ASN A 113 7.43 10.85 3.02
N SER A 114 6.45 10.34 2.26
CA SER A 114 5.75 11.15 1.26
C SER A 114 4.90 12.25 1.90
N LEU A 115 4.21 11.95 3.01
CA LEU A 115 3.48 12.93 3.79
C LEU A 115 4.42 14.04 4.29
N MET A 116 5.51 13.68 4.96
CA MET A 116 6.46 14.67 5.50
C MET A 116 7.15 15.47 4.39
N GLN A 117 7.50 14.83 3.27
CA GLN A 117 8.06 15.52 2.10
C GLN A 117 7.06 16.51 1.50
N SER A 118 5.77 16.17 1.45
CA SER A 118 4.73 17.02 0.85
C SER A 118 4.56 18.37 1.55
N LEU A 119 5.06 18.51 2.78
CA LEU A 119 5.08 19.77 3.52
C LEU A 119 6.04 20.79 2.91
N ASN A 120 7.05 20.35 2.17
CA ASN A 120 8.00 21.24 1.49
C ASN A 120 7.33 22.04 0.37
N ASP A 121 6.35 21.43 -0.29
CA ASP A 121 5.68 21.98 -1.47
C ASP A 121 4.27 22.53 -1.16
N ALA A 122 3.89 22.57 0.12
CA ALA A 122 2.57 23.00 0.55
C ALA A 122 2.36 24.51 0.28
N THR A 123 1.26 24.86 -0.39
CA THR A 123 0.95 26.26 -0.76
C THR A 123 -0.30 26.78 -0.05
N PRO A 124 -0.35 28.06 0.37
CA PRO A 124 -1.54 28.63 1.01
C PRO A 124 -2.78 28.63 0.12
N ILE A 125 -3.95 28.37 0.71
CA ILE A 125 -5.26 28.46 0.07
C ILE A 125 -6.24 29.24 0.96
N PRO A 126 -7.23 29.95 0.40
CA PRO A 126 -8.19 30.72 1.19
C PRO A 126 -9.25 29.85 1.87
N SER A 127 -9.59 28.70 1.28
CA SER A 127 -10.62 27.79 1.76
C SER A 127 -10.56 26.44 1.04
N ALA A 128 -11.12 25.40 1.66
CA ALA A 128 -11.25 24.07 1.08
C ALA A 128 -12.60 23.42 1.41
N SER A 129 -13.05 22.48 0.58
CA SER A 129 -14.24 21.66 0.84
C SER A 129 -14.03 20.22 0.38
N ILE A 130 -14.82 19.30 0.94
CA ILE A 130 -14.97 17.92 0.48
C ILE A 130 -16.45 17.69 0.17
N GLY A 131 -16.79 17.59 -1.12
CA GLY A 131 -18.19 17.70 -1.54
C GLY A 131 -18.76 19.05 -1.12
N ASP A 132 -19.92 19.01 -0.46
CA ASP A 132 -20.60 20.20 0.07
C ASP A 132 -20.09 20.61 1.46
N ASP A 133 -19.23 19.80 2.10
CA ASP A 133 -18.74 20.04 3.45
C ASP A 133 -17.48 20.94 3.42
N LYS A 134 -17.58 22.13 4.02
CA LYS A 134 -16.45 23.05 4.17
C LYS A 134 -15.47 22.51 5.22
N ILE A 135 -14.17 22.63 4.92
CA ILE A 135 -13.11 22.35 5.89
C ILE A 135 -12.87 23.61 6.73
N GLU A 136 -13.16 23.49 8.03
CA GLU A 136 -12.91 24.57 8.99
C GLU A 136 -11.51 24.43 9.60
N CYS A 137 -10.76 25.53 9.61
CA CYS A 137 -9.44 25.63 10.22
C CYS A 137 -9.39 26.84 11.17
N THR A 138 -10.15 26.74 12.25
CA THR A 138 -10.36 27.86 13.20
C THR A 138 -9.04 28.30 13.83
N GLY A 139 -8.64 29.54 13.59
CA GLY A 139 -7.40 30.12 14.13
C GLY A 139 -6.12 29.58 13.47
N GLY A 140 -6.24 28.75 12.43
CA GLY A 140 -5.11 28.18 11.70
C GLY A 140 -4.96 28.74 10.29
N LYS A 141 -3.96 28.22 9.57
CA LYS A 141 -3.74 28.49 8.14
C LYS A 141 -4.06 27.25 7.33
N LEU A 142 -4.80 27.43 6.24
CA LEU A 142 -5.03 26.38 5.26
C LEU A 142 -3.92 26.36 4.19
N LEU A 143 -3.41 25.17 3.92
CA LEU A 143 -2.47 24.90 2.83
C LEU A 143 -3.03 23.74 2.00
N GLN A 144 -2.76 23.73 0.70
CA GLN A 144 -2.95 22.55 -0.14
C GLN A 144 -1.62 21.81 -0.31
N THR A 145 -1.69 20.49 -0.37
CA THR A 145 -0.58 19.63 -0.77
C THR A 145 -1.12 18.33 -1.38
N SER A 146 -0.24 17.50 -1.94
CA SER A 146 -0.61 16.20 -2.47
C SER A 146 0.47 15.16 -2.13
N PHE A 147 0.04 13.96 -1.73
CA PHE A 147 0.94 12.82 -1.54
C PHE A 147 0.20 11.50 -1.81
N GLY A 148 0.93 10.49 -2.27
CA GLY A 148 0.33 9.20 -2.60
C GLY A 148 -0.71 9.25 -3.75
N GLY A 149 -0.68 10.31 -4.56
CA GLY A 149 -1.66 10.55 -5.63
C GLY A 149 -2.99 11.14 -5.15
N THR A 150 -3.07 11.60 -3.90
CA THR A 150 -4.27 12.20 -3.30
C THR A 150 -3.97 13.62 -2.86
N ASP A 151 -4.92 14.52 -3.09
CA ASP A 151 -4.86 15.91 -2.65
C ASP A 151 -5.36 16.04 -1.20
N TYR A 152 -4.70 16.90 -0.43
CA TYR A 152 -5.01 17.17 0.96
C TYR A 152 -5.06 18.68 1.23
N ALA A 153 -6.07 19.09 1.99
CA ALA A 153 -6.06 20.39 2.66
C ALA A 153 -5.46 20.22 4.07
N LEU A 154 -4.35 20.90 4.34
CA LEU A 154 -3.71 20.95 5.65
C LEU A 154 -4.28 22.13 6.46
N CYS A 155 -4.70 21.87 7.69
CA CYS A 155 -4.95 22.89 8.69
C CYS A 155 -3.79 22.91 9.68
N VAL A 156 -3.07 24.03 9.73
CA VAL A 156 -1.96 24.24 10.66
C VAL A 156 -2.38 25.27 11.69
N SER A 157 -2.57 24.82 12.94
CA SER A 157 -2.93 25.66 14.08
C SER A 157 -1.85 25.54 15.17
N GLY A 158 -0.91 26.49 15.19
CA GLY A 158 0.18 26.52 16.17
C GLY A 158 1.38 25.63 15.81
N ALA A 159 2.19 25.30 16.82
CA ALA A 159 3.47 24.60 16.66
C ALA A 159 3.42 23.10 17.00
N SER A 160 2.28 22.58 17.46
CA SER A 160 2.16 21.19 17.96
C SER A 160 1.92 20.15 16.87
N GLY A 161 1.69 20.58 15.62
CA GLY A 161 1.36 19.66 14.54
C GLY A 161 0.38 20.26 13.51
N PHE A 162 -0.29 19.40 12.76
CA PHE A 162 -1.28 19.79 11.75
C PHE A 162 -2.28 18.67 11.47
N THR A 163 -3.42 19.01 10.87
CA THR A 163 -4.41 18.05 10.39
C THR A 163 -4.50 18.11 8.87
N ALA A 164 -4.37 16.97 8.19
CA ALA A 164 -4.56 16.83 6.77
C ALA A 164 -5.92 16.19 6.46
N TYR A 165 -6.72 16.85 5.65
CA TYR A 165 -8.05 16.42 5.25
C TYR A 165 -8.06 16.00 3.78
N SER A 166 -8.57 14.80 3.51
CA SER A 166 -8.93 14.33 2.17
C SER A 166 -10.33 13.74 2.19
N SER A 167 -10.83 13.36 1.02
CA SER A 167 -12.11 12.65 0.89
C SER A 167 -12.13 11.30 1.60
N ASP A 168 -10.99 10.61 1.66
CA ASP A 168 -10.90 9.22 2.17
C ASP A 168 -10.45 9.13 3.62
N LEU A 169 -9.54 10.03 4.02
CA LEU A 169 -8.83 9.99 5.29
C LEU A 169 -8.81 11.37 5.94
N THR A 170 -8.84 11.39 7.27
CA THR A 170 -8.31 12.48 8.08
C THR A 170 -7.02 12.00 8.71
N ILE A 171 -5.96 12.79 8.64
CA ILE A 171 -4.66 12.49 9.23
C ILE A 171 -4.31 13.60 10.20
N GLU A 172 -4.10 13.28 11.47
CA GLU A 172 -3.67 14.22 12.49
C GLU A 172 -2.20 13.92 12.81
N VAL A 173 -1.34 14.91 12.64
CA VAL A 173 0.09 14.82 12.93
C VAL A 173 0.37 15.62 14.18
N GLU A 174 0.95 14.97 15.17
CA GLU A 174 1.41 15.55 16.43
C GLU A 174 2.95 15.47 16.48
N TYR A 175 3.61 16.60 16.80
CA TYR A 175 5.04 16.64 17.03
C TYR A 175 5.35 16.27 18.48
N LEU A 176 6.16 15.23 18.66
CA LEU A 176 6.49 14.67 19.96
C LEU A 176 7.77 15.30 20.52
N ASN A 177 7.76 15.52 21.84
CA ASN A 177 8.90 16.09 22.56
C ASN A 177 10.03 15.08 22.78
N THR A 178 9.75 13.78 22.66
CA THR A 178 10.72 12.71 22.89
C THR A 178 10.70 11.71 21.73
N PRO A 179 11.87 11.16 21.35
CA PRO A 179 11.93 10.09 20.36
C PRO A 179 11.14 8.86 20.79
N VAL A 180 10.47 8.23 19.82
CA VAL A 180 9.70 7.01 20.07
C VAL A 180 10.63 5.81 20.05
N LYS A 181 10.42 4.86 20.96
CA LYS A 181 11.18 3.61 20.93
C LYS A 181 10.71 2.73 19.77
N MET A 182 11.60 2.47 18.81
CA MET A 182 11.31 1.59 17.68
C MET A 182 11.21 0.12 18.14
N PRO A 183 10.28 -0.67 17.57
CA PRO A 183 10.19 -2.09 17.85
C PRO A 183 11.42 -2.83 17.32
N THR A 184 11.86 -3.86 18.04
CA THR A 184 12.94 -4.73 17.59
C THR A 184 12.42 -5.67 16.50
N LEU A 185 13.10 -5.72 15.36
CA LEU A 185 12.78 -6.62 14.26
C LEU A 185 13.60 -7.91 14.34
N THR A 186 12.92 -9.04 14.23
CA THR A 186 13.57 -10.34 13.97
C THR A 186 13.62 -10.55 12.47
N LEU A 187 14.80 -10.35 11.87
CA LEU A 187 14.99 -10.46 10.42
C LEU A 187 15.57 -11.83 10.05
N SER A 188 15.00 -12.46 9.02
CA SER A 188 15.62 -13.58 8.33
C SER A 188 16.77 -13.11 7.44
N GLU A 189 17.62 -14.02 6.97
CA GLU A 189 18.68 -13.67 5.99
C GLU A 189 18.10 -13.04 4.71
N ALA A 190 16.95 -13.50 4.24
CA ALA A 190 16.28 -12.91 3.09
C ALA A 190 15.82 -11.46 3.38
N SER A 191 15.28 -11.21 4.58
CA SER A 191 14.80 -9.88 4.97
C SER A 191 15.92 -8.88 5.27
N LYS A 192 17.17 -9.32 5.46
CA LYS A 192 18.33 -8.40 5.50
C LYS A 192 18.59 -7.70 4.15
N SER A 193 18.01 -8.21 3.06
CA SER A 193 18.19 -7.70 1.71
C SER A 193 16.95 -6.98 1.14
N CYS A 194 16.03 -6.55 2.00
CA CYS A 194 14.85 -5.81 1.55
C CYS A 194 15.25 -4.56 0.74
N GLN A 195 14.47 -4.28 -0.31
CA GLN A 195 14.69 -3.10 -1.14
C GLN A 195 14.30 -1.84 -0.38
N ASN A 196 15.18 -0.82 -0.45
CA ASN A 196 14.85 0.53 -0.01
C ASN A 196 13.83 1.15 -0.97
N VAL A 197 12.57 1.18 -0.54
CA VAL A 197 11.42 1.68 -1.30
C VAL A 197 11.10 3.14 -0.98
N GLU A 198 11.55 3.64 0.16
CA GLU A 198 11.53 5.05 0.55
C GLU A 198 12.92 5.68 0.42
N LYS A 199 12.99 6.98 0.15
CA LYS A 199 14.25 7.71 -0.02
C LYS A 199 14.26 8.95 0.86
N ALA A 200 15.44 9.29 1.37
CA ALA A 200 15.65 10.54 2.09
C ALA A 200 15.37 11.73 1.17
N PHE A 201 14.67 12.74 1.69
CA PHE A 201 14.28 13.94 0.96
C PHE A 201 14.95 15.18 1.57
N PRO A 202 15.20 16.24 0.76
CA PRO A 202 15.80 17.46 1.27
C PRO A 202 14.87 18.13 2.28
N MET A 203 15.45 18.65 3.35
CA MET A 203 14.73 19.57 4.23
C MET A 203 14.73 20.94 3.59
N THR A 204 13.59 21.40 3.08
CA THR A 204 13.45 22.81 2.71
C THR A 204 12.83 23.57 3.88
N PRO A 205 13.32 24.78 4.19
CA PRO A 205 12.57 25.69 5.04
C PRO A 205 11.27 26.05 4.32
N THR A 206 10.14 25.46 4.70
CA THR A 206 8.86 25.82 4.08
C THR A 206 8.53 27.27 4.43
N ALA A 207 8.47 28.10 3.39
CA ALA A 207 7.92 29.46 3.33
C ALA A 207 8.43 30.48 4.38
N GLN A 208 9.68 30.91 4.23
CA GLN A 208 10.02 32.29 4.61
C GLN A 208 9.10 33.23 3.82
N SER A 209 8.25 33.96 4.53
CA SER A 209 7.45 35.07 4.00
C SER A 209 8.39 36.06 3.30
N SER A 210 8.52 35.94 1.98
CA SER A 210 9.18 36.99 1.19
C SER A 210 8.17 38.12 1.04
N THR A 211 8.35 39.19 1.80
CA THR A 211 7.65 40.47 1.71
C THR A 211 7.99 41.25 0.44
N LYS A 212 8.07 40.57 -0.71
CA LYS A 212 8.12 41.23 -2.03
C LYS A 212 6.74 41.16 -2.63
N THR A 213 6.06 42.30 -2.63
CA THR A 213 4.82 42.59 -3.36
C THR A 213 5.02 42.33 -4.86
N ARG A 214 4.86 41.07 -5.26
CA ARG A 214 4.43 40.71 -6.61
C ARG A 214 2.96 40.36 -6.53
N SER A 215 2.18 40.90 -7.46
CA SER A 215 0.76 40.60 -7.62
C SER A 215 0.61 39.12 -7.97
N LEU A 216 0.53 38.26 -6.96
CA LEU A 216 0.22 36.84 -7.13
C LEU A 216 -1.27 36.73 -7.47
N GLU A 217 -1.61 35.86 -8.41
CA GLU A 217 -3.00 35.44 -8.59
C GLU A 217 -3.56 35.00 -7.24
N GLN A 218 -4.80 35.41 -6.96
CA GLN A 218 -5.49 35.03 -5.74
C GLN A 218 -5.60 33.51 -5.71
N ALA A 219 -4.99 32.87 -4.71
CA ALA A 219 -5.11 31.42 -4.51
C ALA A 219 -6.59 31.03 -4.52
N SER A 220 -6.95 30.02 -5.31
CA SER A 220 -8.33 29.60 -5.49
C SER A 220 -8.81 28.65 -4.39
N HIS A 221 -10.12 28.55 -4.22
CA HIS A 221 -10.74 27.53 -3.38
C HIS A 221 -10.33 26.11 -3.80
N MET A 222 -9.96 25.27 -2.85
CA MET A 222 -9.64 23.86 -3.09
C MET A 222 -10.89 22.99 -2.88
N ALA A 223 -11.57 22.64 -3.98
CA ALA A 223 -12.70 21.73 -3.94
C ALA A 223 -12.21 20.28 -4.16
N MET A 224 -12.42 19.41 -3.18
CA MET A 224 -12.22 17.97 -3.31
C MET A 224 -13.57 17.28 -3.48
N ALA A 225 -13.68 16.34 -4.42
CA ALA A 225 -14.89 15.55 -4.56
C ALA A 225 -15.07 14.61 -3.36
N ALA A 226 -16.31 14.46 -2.87
CA ALA A 226 -16.62 13.39 -1.92
C ALA A 226 -16.36 12.03 -2.59
N SER A 227 -15.62 11.16 -1.91
CA SER A 227 -15.16 9.91 -2.50
C SER A 227 -16.15 8.78 -2.29
N THR A 228 -17.13 8.67 -3.18
CA THR A 228 -18.00 7.49 -3.23
C THR A 228 -17.33 6.38 -4.04
N CYS A 229 -16.82 5.34 -3.37
CA CYS A 229 -16.46 4.09 -4.06
C CYS A 229 -17.71 3.19 -4.07
N SER A 230 -18.49 3.27 -5.14
CA SER A 230 -19.62 2.37 -5.39
C SER A 230 -19.32 1.53 -6.63
N CYS A 231 -19.94 0.34 -6.71
CA CYS A 231 -19.83 -0.43 -7.93
C CYS A 231 -20.55 0.30 -9.06
N LYS A 232 -19.82 0.59 -10.14
CA LYS A 232 -20.40 1.19 -11.36
C LYS A 232 -21.15 0.18 -12.25
N SER A 233 -21.18 -1.08 -11.84
CA SER A 233 -21.89 -2.16 -12.53
C SER A 233 -22.80 -2.89 -11.55
N LYS A 234 -23.66 -3.79 -12.06
CA LYS A 234 -24.40 -4.71 -11.19
C LYS A 234 -23.41 -5.57 -10.39
N PRO A 235 -23.51 -5.61 -9.04
CA PRO A 235 -22.67 -6.48 -8.24
C PRO A 235 -22.84 -7.95 -8.61
N ARG A 236 -21.74 -8.69 -8.67
CA ARG A 236 -21.66 -10.07 -9.17
C ARG A 236 -20.93 -10.98 -8.19
N PRO A 237 -21.20 -12.29 -8.19
CA PRO A 237 -20.36 -13.25 -7.48
C PRO A 237 -18.89 -13.12 -7.89
N CYS A 238 -18.01 -13.04 -6.90
CA CYS A 238 -16.57 -12.92 -7.09
C CYS A 238 -15.86 -14.20 -6.64
N ILE A 239 -14.92 -14.67 -7.46
CA ILE A 239 -14.03 -15.78 -7.13
C ILE A 239 -12.58 -15.33 -7.14
N PHE A 240 -11.85 -15.65 -6.07
CA PHE A 240 -10.45 -15.31 -5.88
C PHE A 240 -9.57 -16.55 -6.00
N PHE A 241 -8.58 -16.47 -6.88
CA PHE A 241 -7.54 -17.49 -7.06
C PHE A 241 -6.18 -16.96 -6.60
N HIS A 242 -5.54 -17.70 -5.69
CA HIS A 242 -4.21 -17.38 -5.18
C HIS A 242 -3.09 -17.85 -6.11
N GLY A 243 -1.91 -17.24 -5.97
CA GLY A 243 -0.70 -17.62 -6.70
C GLY A 243 -0.05 -18.92 -6.20
N SER A 244 1.18 -19.16 -6.65
CA SER A 244 1.96 -20.37 -6.36
C SER A 244 2.23 -20.61 -4.87
N GLY A 245 2.55 -21.86 -4.52
CA GLY A 245 3.10 -22.22 -3.21
C GLY A 245 2.08 -22.74 -2.20
N ASN A 246 0.95 -23.27 -2.65
CA ASN A 246 -0.05 -23.89 -1.79
C ASN A 246 -0.14 -25.37 -2.13
N LYS A 247 0.18 -26.28 -1.20
CA LYS A 247 0.02 -27.74 -1.37
C LYS A 247 -1.37 -28.24 -0.98
N HIS A 248 -2.12 -27.42 -0.25
CA HIS A 248 -3.43 -27.80 0.27
C HIS A 248 -4.50 -27.55 -0.77
N GLU A 249 -5.45 -28.47 -0.94
CA GLU A 249 -6.56 -28.30 -1.87
C GLU A 249 -7.88 -28.59 -1.17
N GLU A 250 -8.88 -27.75 -1.43
CA GLU A 250 -10.25 -27.99 -1.00
C GLU A 250 -11.16 -28.20 -2.20
N PRO A 251 -12.02 -29.22 -2.20
CA PRO A 251 -12.94 -29.48 -3.31
C PRO A 251 -14.02 -28.40 -3.43
N LEU A 252 -14.31 -27.70 -2.33
CA LEU A 252 -15.34 -26.67 -2.26
C LEU A 252 -14.73 -25.27 -2.12
N LEU A 253 -15.43 -24.29 -2.68
CA LEU A 253 -15.09 -22.88 -2.53
C LEU A 253 -15.33 -22.39 -1.11
N GLN A 254 -14.37 -21.63 -0.59
CA GLN A 254 -14.37 -21.15 0.78
C GLN A 254 -14.95 -19.73 0.87
N ASP A 255 -15.64 -19.41 1.96
CA ASP A 255 -16.14 -18.05 2.25
C ASP A 255 -15.06 -17.13 2.83
N THR A 256 -13.95 -17.69 3.32
CA THR A 256 -12.86 -16.94 3.94
C THR A 256 -11.50 -17.39 3.41
N PRO A 257 -10.48 -16.52 3.42
CA PRO A 257 -9.15 -16.87 2.93
C PRO A 257 -8.29 -17.60 3.98
N LYS A 258 -8.86 -18.05 5.11
CA LYS A 258 -8.10 -18.64 6.23
C LYS A 258 -7.22 -19.82 5.81
N LEU A 259 -7.71 -20.64 4.88
CA LEU A 259 -6.98 -21.81 4.37
C LEU A 259 -5.88 -21.46 3.36
N LEU A 260 -5.78 -20.20 2.93
CA LEU A 260 -4.77 -19.73 1.97
C LEU A 260 -3.44 -19.34 2.61
N ARG A 261 -3.28 -19.54 3.93
CA ARG A 261 -2.01 -19.33 4.68
C ARG A 261 -1.34 -17.98 4.38
N GLY A 262 -2.12 -16.91 4.33
CA GLY A 262 -1.63 -15.55 4.10
C GLY A 262 -1.33 -15.17 2.64
N LYS A 263 -1.63 -16.05 1.66
CA LYS A 263 -1.47 -15.72 0.22
C LYS A 263 -2.47 -14.71 -0.30
N LEU A 264 -3.65 -14.66 0.33
CA LEU A 264 -4.67 -13.64 0.11
C LEU A 264 -5.22 -13.25 1.49
N GLY A 265 -5.44 -11.96 1.68
CA GLY A 265 -6.15 -11.41 2.85
C GLY A 265 -7.65 -11.38 2.61
N SER A 266 -8.42 -11.08 3.67
CA SER A 266 -9.84 -10.82 3.53
C SER A 266 -10.03 -9.52 2.76
N ILE A 267 -10.82 -9.55 1.68
CA ILE A 267 -11.22 -8.36 0.93
C ILE A 267 -12.68 -7.95 1.22
N SER A 268 -13.32 -8.62 2.18
CA SER A 268 -14.67 -8.31 2.63
C SER A 268 -14.75 -6.85 3.08
N GLY A 269 -15.67 -6.07 2.49
CA GLY A 269 -15.79 -4.63 2.74
C GLY A 269 -14.94 -3.73 1.81
N HIS A 270 -14.03 -4.32 1.02
CA HIS A 270 -13.14 -3.61 0.09
C HIS A 270 -13.44 -3.92 -1.39
N ALA A 271 -14.43 -4.77 -1.68
CA ALA A 271 -14.83 -5.15 -3.03
C ALA A 271 -16.31 -4.83 -3.31
N PRO A 272 -16.69 -3.55 -3.53
CA PRO A 272 -18.09 -3.13 -3.64
C PRO A 272 -18.84 -3.72 -4.86
N CYS A 273 -18.10 -4.24 -5.85
CA CYS A 273 -18.68 -4.93 -7.00
C CYS A 273 -18.96 -6.42 -6.78
N CYS A 274 -18.59 -6.96 -5.62
CA CYS A 274 -18.85 -8.35 -5.29
C CYS A 274 -20.16 -8.48 -4.52
N SER A 275 -21.14 -9.20 -5.07
CA SER A 275 -22.37 -9.57 -4.33
C SER A 275 -22.12 -10.72 -3.36
N SER A 276 -21.15 -11.58 -3.68
CA SER A 276 -20.60 -12.62 -2.82
C SER A 276 -19.11 -12.79 -3.12
N ILE A 277 -18.34 -13.29 -2.15
CA ILE A 277 -16.91 -13.54 -2.31
C ILE A 277 -16.63 -14.98 -1.96
N LYS A 278 -15.92 -15.68 -2.85
CA LYS A 278 -15.44 -17.04 -2.65
C LYS A 278 -13.95 -17.12 -2.95
N TYR A 279 -13.25 -18.00 -2.24
CA TYR A 279 -11.84 -18.28 -2.42
C TYR A 279 -11.67 -19.73 -2.88
N ALA A 280 -10.94 -19.94 -3.97
CA ALA A 280 -10.53 -21.27 -4.41
C ALA A 280 -9.21 -21.63 -3.72
N VAL A 281 -9.18 -22.75 -3.01
CA VAL A 281 -7.98 -23.29 -2.35
C VAL A 281 -7.49 -24.46 -3.20
N LEU A 282 -6.44 -24.24 -3.98
CA LEU A 282 -5.97 -25.19 -4.99
C LEU A 282 -4.52 -25.57 -4.75
N ASP A 283 -4.16 -26.79 -5.15
CA ASP A 283 -2.76 -27.19 -5.24
C ASP A 283 -2.08 -26.42 -6.38
N THR A 284 -1.20 -25.52 -5.99
CA THR A 284 -0.41 -24.63 -6.85
C THR A 284 1.06 -24.71 -6.48
N ASP A 285 1.48 -25.86 -5.94
CA ASP A 285 2.88 -26.16 -5.68
C ASP A 285 3.31 -27.34 -6.57
N ASP A 286 2.48 -28.38 -6.66
CA ASP A 286 2.79 -29.60 -7.42
C ASP A 286 2.30 -29.56 -8.88
N TYR A 287 1.71 -28.44 -9.29
CA TYR A 287 1.23 -28.19 -10.65
C TYR A 287 1.95 -27.01 -11.30
N GLU A 288 2.40 -27.22 -12.54
CA GLU A 288 2.86 -26.15 -13.43
C GLU A 288 1.67 -25.27 -13.84
N TRP A 289 1.90 -23.99 -14.11
CA TRP A 289 0.81 -23.10 -14.53
C TRP A 289 0.22 -23.48 -15.89
N THR A 290 0.95 -24.25 -16.71
CA THR A 290 0.54 -24.80 -18.01
C THR A 290 -0.27 -26.10 -17.88
N ASN A 291 -0.42 -26.64 -16.68
CA ASN A 291 -1.04 -27.94 -16.48
C ASN A 291 -2.56 -27.91 -16.76
N GLY A 292 -3.00 -28.77 -17.68
CA GLY A 292 -4.40 -28.81 -18.12
C GLY A 292 -5.41 -29.26 -17.05
N ALA A 293 -5.00 -30.02 -16.03
CA ALA A 293 -5.87 -30.37 -14.90
C ALA A 293 -6.07 -29.17 -13.98
N LEU A 294 -5.02 -28.39 -13.71
CA LEU A 294 -5.13 -27.14 -12.96
C LEU A 294 -6.00 -26.11 -13.69
N HIS A 295 -5.84 -25.99 -15.02
CA HIS A 295 -6.74 -25.17 -15.86
C HIS A 295 -8.20 -25.60 -15.73
N GLN A 296 -8.46 -26.91 -15.74
CA GLN A 296 -9.82 -27.44 -15.59
C GLN A 296 -10.42 -27.09 -14.23
N LYS A 297 -9.64 -27.16 -13.14
CA LYS A 297 -10.11 -26.77 -11.80
C LYS A 297 -10.52 -25.29 -11.76
N TYR A 298 -9.71 -24.39 -12.33
CA TYR A 298 -10.04 -22.96 -12.43
C TYR A 298 -11.37 -22.75 -13.16
N CYS A 299 -11.53 -23.37 -14.33
CA CYS A 299 -12.77 -23.27 -15.10
C CYS A 299 -13.98 -23.86 -14.36
N THR A 300 -13.86 -25.04 -13.75
CA THR A 300 -14.95 -25.68 -13.01
C THR A 300 -15.43 -24.79 -11.87
N HIS A 301 -14.50 -24.23 -11.09
CA HIS A 301 -14.87 -23.33 -9.99
C HIS A 301 -15.50 -22.04 -10.51
N SER A 302 -14.94 -21.41 -11.54
CA SER A 302 -15.52 -20.19 -12.12
C SER A 302 -16.92 -20.42 -12.71
N LEU A 303 -17.14 -21.55 -13.40
CA LEU A 303 -18.46 -21.92 -13.91
C LEU A 303 -19.49 -22.15 -12.80
N SER A 304 -19.05 -22.60 -11.61
CA SER A 304 -19.93 -22.86 -10.47
C SER A 304 -20.42 -21.60 -9.74
N MET A 305 -19.81 -20.44 -10.01
CA MET A 305 -20.10 -19.19 -9.30
C MET A 305 -21.47 -18.60 -9.61
N SER A 306 -21.98 -18.84 -10.83
CA SER A 306 -23.28 -18.33 -11.26
C SER A 306 -24.06 -19.38 -12.02
N LYS A 307 -25.37 -19.45 -11.74
CA LYS A 307 -26.33 -20.28 -12.45
C LYS A 307 -26.54 -19.84 -13.91
N THR A 308 -26.12 -18.62 -14.28
CA THR A 308 -26.18 -18.15 -15.67
C THR A 308 -25.02 -18.68 -16.52
N SER A 309 -23.97 -19.22 -15.88
CA SER A 309 -22.89 -19.90 -16.60
C SER A 309 -23.43 -21.12 -17.34
N ASN A 310 -22.92 -21.34 -18.55
CA ASN A 310 -23.35 -22.44 -19.41
C ASN A 310 -22.30 -23.56 -19.40
N LEU A 311 -22.61 -24.66 -18.72
CA LEU A 311 -21.70 -25.81 -18.57
C LEU A 311 -21.41 -26.53 -19.90
N SER A 312 -22.39 -26.58 -20.81
CA SER A 312 -22.26 -27.27 -22.11
C SER A 312 -21.28 -26.55 -23.03
N SER A 313 -21.43 -25.23 -23.16
CA SER A 313 -20.52 -24.38 -23.94
C SER A 313 -19.28 -23.93 -23.17
N LYS A 314 -19.17 -24.31 -21.88
CA LYS A 314 -18.10 -23.92 -20.94
C LYS A 314 -17.92 -22.39 -20.84
N THR A 315 -19.03 -21.67 -20.88
CA THR A 315 -19.05 -20.20 -20.82
C THR A 315 -19.31 -19.77 -19.38
N ILE A 316 -18.34 -19.08 -18.78
CA ILE A 316 -18.51 -18.43 -17.48
C ILE A 316 -19.33 -17.17 -17.70
N ASP A 317 -20.32 -16.90 -16.86
CA ASP A 317 -21.13 -15.68 -16.96
C ASP A 317 -21.49 -15.12 -15.57
N ASP A 318 -21.90 -13.85 -15.53
CA ASP A 318 -22.31 -13.11 -14.31
C ASP A 318 -21.33 -13.32 -13.13
N THR A 319 -20.02 -13.25 -13.40
CA THR A 319 -18.97 -13.57 -12.42
C THR A 319 -17.80 -12.60 -12.57
N ILE A 320 -17.20 -12.17 -11.45
CA ILE A 320 -15.92 -11.46 -11.45
C ILE A 320 -14.84 -12.44 -11.00
N ILE A 321 -13.89 -12.71 -11.88
CA ILE A 321 -12.75 -13.59 -11.60
C ILE A 321 -11.59 -12.71 -11.17
N VAL A 322 -11.01 -12.98 -10.00
CA VAL A 322 -9.85 -12.28 -9.48
C VAL A 322 -8.68 -13.25 -9.35
N THR A 323 -7.56 -12.94 -9.99
CA THR A 323 -6.38 -13.82 -9.99
C THR A 323 -5.16 -13.09 -9.46
N HIS A 324 -4.44 -13.67 -8.51
CA HIS A 324 -3.17 -13.14 -8.01
C HIS A 324 -1.96 -13.96 -8.49
N SER A 325 -0.91 -13.27 -8.94
CA SER A 325 0.38 -13.88 -9.28
C SER A 325 0.21 -15.03 -10.31
N MET A 326 0.73 -16.22 -10.05
CA MET A 326 0.64 -17.38 -10.96
C MET A 326 -0.81 -17.71 -11.38
N ALA A 327 -1.82 -17.41 -10.55
CA ALA A 327 -3.22 -17.64 -10.94
C ALA A 327 -3.63 -16.97 -12.24
N GLY A 328 -3.05 -15.80 -12.56
CA GLY A 328 -3.35 -15.11 -13.81
C GLY A 328 -2.82 -15.86 -15.03
N LEU A 329 -1.65 -16.50 -14.90
CA LEU A 329 -1.11 -17.38 -15.95
C LEU A 329 -1.97 -18.63 -16.13
N VAL A 330 -2.40 -19.24 -15.03
CA VAL A 330 -3.28 -20.43 -15.05
C VAL A 330 -4.61 -20.10 -15.73
N MET A 331 -5.24 -18.98 -15.37
CA MET A 331 -6.48 -18.53 -16.00
C MET A 331 -6.29 -18.22 -17.49
N ALA A 332 -5.21 -17.53 -17.86
CA ALA A 332 -4.87 -17.28 -19.26
C ALA A 332 -4.69 -18.60 -20.05
N GLY A 333 -4.00 -19.58 -19.46
CA GLY A 333 -3.81 -20.90 -20.04
C GLY A 333 -5.13 -21.67 -20.21
N ALA A 334 -6.02 -21.59 -19.22
CA ALA A 334 -7.33 -22.23 -19.25
C ALA A 334 -8.23 -21.67 -20.37
N LEU A 335 -8.21 -20.36 -20.56
CA LEU A 335 -8.91 -19.68 -21.66
C LEU A 335 -8.27 -20.01 -23.02
N THR A 336 -6.94 -19.97 -23.11
CA THR A 336 -6.18 -20.25 -24.35
C THR A 336 -6.42 -21.67 -24.86
N THR A 337 -6.47 -22.63 -23.94
CA THR A 337 -6.67 -24.06 -24.25
C THR A 337 -8.15 -24.44 -24.39
N GLY A 338 -9.07 -23.48 -24.27
CA GLY A 338 -10.51 -23.71 -24.40
C GLY A 338 -11.13 -24.57 -23.29
N LYS A 339 -10.51 -24.64 -22.11
CA LYS A 339 -11.12 -25.29 -20.93
C LYS A 339 -12.38 -24.58 -20.49
N CYS A 340 -12.43 -23.27 -20.68
CA CYS A 340 -13.61 -22.42 -20.58
C CYS A 340 -13.41 -21.14 -21.39
N LYS A 341 -14.47 -20.33 -21.50
CA LYS A 341 -14.45 -19.00 -22.10
C LYS A 341 -15.21 -18.01 -21.23
N LEU A 342 -14.87 -16.73 -21.34
CA LEU A 342 -15.58 -15.66 -20.63
C LEU A 342 -16.79 -15.22 -21.45
N GLY A 343 -17.96 -15.17 -20.82
CA GLY A 343 -19.18 -14.57 -21.36
C GLY A 343 -19.18 -13.05 -21.17
N ALA A 344 -20.13 -12.37 -21.80
CA ALA A 344 -20.24 -10.91 -21.75
C ALA A 344 -20.50 -10.36 -20.33
N GLY A 345 -21.14 -11.14 -19.45
CA GLY A 345 -21.35 -10.78 -18.05
C GLY A 345 -20.17 -11.08 -17.13
N THR A 346 -19.04 -11.56 -17.66
CA THR A 346 -17.84 -11.87 -16.90
C THR A 346 -16.79 -10.77 -16.99
N SER A 347 -16.13 -10.50 -15.87
CA SER A 347 -14.97 -9.62 -15.83
C SER A 347 -13.80 -10.34 -15.18
N TRP A 348 -12.59 -10.13 -15.69
CA TRP A 348 -11.37 -10.67 -15.12
C TRP A 348 -10.49 -9.54 -14.58
N VAL A 349 -10.28 -9.55 -13.27
CA VAL A 349 -9.36 -8.66 -12.55
C VAL A 349 -8.05 -9.41 -12.29
N ALA A 350 -6.96 -8.92 -12.85
CA ALA A 350 -5.65 -9.54 -12.70
C ALA A 350 -4.78 -8.76 -11.71
N MET A 351 -4.19 -9.45 -10.73
CA MET A 351 -3.33 -8.87 -9.69
C MET A 351 -1.90 -9.38 -9.86
N SER A 352 -1.05 -8.56 -10.48
CA SER A 352 0.38 -8.79 -10.67
C SER A 352 0.74 -10.19 -11.22
N PRO A 353 0.12 -10.67 -12.31
CA PRO A 353 0.50 -11.95 -12.89
C PRO A 353 1.86 -11.85 -13.61
N PRO A 354 2.77 -12.82 -13.45
CA PRO A 354 4.07 -12.82 -14.11
C PRO A 354 3.91 -13.27 -15.59
N MET A 355 3.29 -12.43 -16.42
CA MET A 355 2.97 -12.73 -17.82
C MET A 355 4.19 -12.99 -18.71
N LYS A 356 5.39 -12.63 -18.24
CA LYS A 356 6.70 -12.96 -18.84
C LYS A 356 7.57 -13.85 -17.96
N GLY A 357 6.99 -14.49 -16.94
CA GLY A 357 7.72 -15.20 -15.91
C GLY A 357 8.35 -14.28 -14.86
N SER A 358 9.17 -14.87 -14.00
CA SER A 358 9.80 -14.23 -12.84
C SER A 358 11.28 -14.53 -12.81
N MET A 359 12.11 -13.48 -12.89
CA MET A 359 13.57 -13.61 -12.73
C MET A 359 13.95 -14.23 -11.38
N ALA A 360 13.12 -14.04 -10.33
CA ALA A 360 13.35 -14.66 -9.03
C ALA A 360 13.26 -16.19 -9.10
N SER A 361 12.43 -16.74 -10.00
CA SER A 361 12.40 -18.19 -10.23
C SER A 361 13.70 -18.68 -10.87
N ASP A 362 14.25 -17.91 -11.81
CA ASP A 362 15.50 -18.24 -12.48
C ASP A 362 16.66 -18.30 -11.49
N TYR A 363 16.78 -17.27 -10.63
CA TYR A 363 17.76 -17.25 -9.55
C TYR A 363 17.60 -18.43 -8.60
N LEU A 364 16.38 -18.70 -8.13
CA LEU A 364 16.12 -19.80 -7.19
C LEU A 364 16.53 -21.16 -7.77
N GLN A 365 16.31 -21.38 -9.06
CA GLN A 365 16.71 -22.61 -9.73
C GLN A 365 18.22 -22.71 -9.92
N ASP A 366 18.89 -21.63 -10.31
CA ASP A 366 20.36 -21.59 -10.36
C ASP A 366 20.98 -21.87 -8.97
N PHE A 367 20.34 -21.41 -7.88
CA PHE A 367 20.73 -21.77 -6.51
C PHE A 367 20.49 -23.25 -6.19
N CYS A 368 19.28 -23.78 -6.44
CA CYS A 368 18.95 -25.18 -6.13
C CYS A 368 19.74 -26.19 -6.98
N THR A 369 20.26 -25.78 -8.14
CA THR A 369 21.13 -26.60 -9.01
C THR A 369 22.63 -26.45 -8.73
N GLY A 370 23.01 -25.66 -7.71
CA GLY A 370 24.38 -25.58 -7.20
C GLY A 370 25.32 -24.66 -7.99
N LYS A 371 24.79 -23.73 -8.79
CA LYS A 371 25.57 -22.86 -9.67
C LYS A 371 26.21 -21.65 -8.97
N PHE A 372 25.76 -21.32 -7.75
CA PHE A 372 26.37 -20.30 -6.88
C PHE A 372 27.21 -20.98 -5.77
N LEU A 373 28.53 -20.98 -5.94
CA LEU A 373 29.56 -21.62 -5.11
C LEU A 373 29.81 -20.96 -3.74
N GLY A 374 28.76 -20.61 -2.97
CA GLY A 374 28.94 -19.92 -1.68
C GLY A 374 27.89 -20.18 -0.59
N VAL A 375 26.66 -20.54 -0.96
CA VAL A 375 25.60 -20.92 -0.01
C VAL A 375 25.33 -22.40 -0.21
N THR A 376 25.53 -23.21 0.84
CA THR A 376 25.36 -24.66 0.71
C THR A 376 23.88 -24.97 0.42
N THR A 377 23.61 -25.71 -0.67
CA THR A 377 22.30 -26.26 -1.03
C THR A 377 21.63 -27.02 0.12
N LYS A 378 22.41 -27.51 1.09
CA LYS A 378 21.95 -28.09 2.36
C LYS A 378 21.18 -27.12 3.23
N LEU A 379 21.60 -25.86 3.36
CA LEU A 379 20.90 -24.86 4.19
C LEU A 379 19.56 -24.45 3.57
N LEU A 380 19.52 -24.29 2.24
CA LEU A 380 18.27 -24.02 1.50
C LEU A 380 17.34 -25.24 1.42
N GLY A 381 17.90 -26.45 1.41
CA GLY A 381 17.14 -27.69 1.57
C GLY A 381 16.56 -27.86 2.98
N LEU A 382 17.27 -27.40 4.01
CA LEU A 382 16.81 -27.43 5.42
C LEU A 382 15.63 -26.49 5.69
N ILE A 383 15.54 -25.36 4.97
CA ILE A 383 14.38 -24.43 5.05
C ILE A 383 13.29 -24.73 4.00
N GLY A 384 13.45 -25.79 3.20
CA GLY A 384 12.42 -26.27 2.27
C GLY A 384 12.28 -25.48 0.97
N GLU A 385 13.26 -24.64 0.62
CA GLU A 385 13.26 -23.88 -0.64
C GLU A 385 13.83 -24.68 -1.83
N CYS A 386 14.58 -25.75 -1.54
CA CYS A 386 15.10 -26.69 -2.53
C CYS A 386 14.77 -28.16 -2.16
N PRO A 387 14.36 -29.02 -3.11
CA PRO A 387 14.06 -28.69 -4.50
C PRO A 387 12.83 -27.79 -4.60
N THR A 388 12.89 -26.82 -5.50
CA THR A 388 11.80 -25.86 -5.68
C THR A 388 10.58 -26.52 -6.31
N SER A 389 9.40 -25.94 -6.10
CA SER A 389 8.13 -26.55 -6.51
C SER A 389 7.88 -26.42 -8.01
N LYS A 390 7.07 -27.33 -8.58
CA LYS A 390 6.74 -27.35 -10.02
C LYS A 390 6.12 -26.04 -10.48
N ALA A 391 5.30 -25.44 -9.64
CA ALA A 391 4.76 -24.12 -9.86
C ALA A 391 5.86 -23.08 -10.12
N ARG A 392 6.86 -22.99 -9.23
CA ARG A 392 7.98 -22.06 -9.37
C ARG A 392 8.82 -22.40 -10.60
N LEU A 393 9.17 -23.68 -10.80
CA LEU A 393 9.89 -24.16 -11.99
C LEU A 393 9.22 -23.72 -13.30
N SER A 394 7.89 -23.73 -13.35
CA SER A 394 7.13 -23.32 -14.55
C SER A 394 7.04 -21.81 -14.75
N THR A 395 7.45 -20.99 -13.78
CA THR A 395 7.36 -19.52 -13.84
C THR A 395 8.68 -18.82 -14.18
N VAL A 396 9.63 -19.52 -14.81
CA VAL A 396 10.89 -18.95 -15.29
C VAL A 396 10.69 -17.82 -16.29
N TYR A 397 11.64 -16.91 -16.37
CA TYR A 397 11.53 -15.75 -17.24
C TYR A 397 11.53 -16.17 -18.73
N GLN A 398 10.61 -15.59 -19.50
CA GLN A 398 10.42 -15.91 -20.89
C GLN A 398 11.67 -15.56 -21.70
N ASN A 399 12.08 -16.48 -22.58
CA ASN A 399 13.29 -16.40 -23.41
C ASN A 399 14.63 -16.42 -22.66
N GLU A 400 14.63 -16.61 -21.33
CA GLU A 400 15.85 -16.83 -20.57
C GLU A 400 16.29 -18.29 -20.59
N LYS A 401 17.52 -18.53 -20.10
CA LYS A 401 18.22 -19.83 -20.17
C LYS A 401 17.39 -21.02 -19.66
N LEU A 402 16.57 -20.82 -18.64
CA LEU A 402 15.79 -21.88 -18.00
C LEU A 402 14.42 -22.11 -18.67
N SER A 403 14.00 -21.22 -19.57
CA SER A 403 12.75 -21.37 -20.30
C SER A 403 12.91 -22.24 -21.55
N THR A 404 11.92 -23.08 -21.81
CA THR A 404 11.87 -23.93 -23.00
C THR A 404 11.11 -23.24 -24.14
N PRO A 405 11.32 -23.64 -25.41
CA PRO A 405 10.52 -23.13 -26.52
C PRO A 405 9.00 -23.33 -26.32
N ALA A 406 8.60 -24.47 -25.74
CA ALA A 406 7.20 -24.75 -25.43
C ALA A 406 6.64 -23.79 -24.37
N LEU A 407 7.41 -23.50 -23.32
CA LEU A 407 7.02 -22.54 -22.29
C LEU A 407 6.98 -21.10 -22.85
N ASN A 408 7.91 -20.73 -23.72
CA ASN A 408 7.89 -19.42 -24.41
C ASN A 408 6.66 -19.25 -25.28
N ALA A 409 6.25 -20.31 -26.01
CA ALA A 409 5.03 -20.32 -26.79
C ALA A 409 3.78 -20.22 -25.90
N ALA A 410 3.77 -20.93 -24.76
CA ALA A 410 2.69 -20.83 -23.78
C ALA A 410 2.56 -19.41 -23.22
N TYR A 411 3.68 -18.75 -22.88
CA TYR A 411 3.68 -17.35 -22.44
C TYR A 411 3.13 -16.40 -23.51
N ALA A 412 3.56 -16.53 -24.76
CA ALA A 412 3.06 -15.70 -25.86
C ALA A 412 1.54 -15.85 -26.04
N ALA A 413 1.03 -17.08 -25.95
CA ALA A 413 -0.40 -17.35 -26.05
C ALA A 413 -1.17 -16.79 -24.83
N ALA A 414 -0.64 -16.98 -23.62
CA ALA A 414 -1.21 -16.44 -22.39
C ALA A 414 -1.27 -14.90 -22.42
N GLN A 415 -0.22 -14.22 -22.91
CA GLN A 415 -0.17 -12.77 -23.06
C GLN A 415 -1.25 -12.27 -24.03
N LYS A 416 -1.43 -12.92 -25.18
CA LYS A 416 -2.49 -12.57 -26.14
C LYS A 416 -3.87 -12.69 -25.51
N THR A 417 -4.11 -13.79 -24.80
CA THR A 417 -5.36 -14.03 -24.07
C THR A 417 -5.59 -13.02 -22.96
N TYR A 418 -4.55 -12.71 -22.18
CA TYR A 418 -4.55 -11.72 -21.11
C TYR A 418 -4.99 -10.35 -21.64
N VAL A 419 -4.30 -9.82 -22.66
CA VAL A 419 -4.60 -8.52 -23.26
C VAL A 419 -6.04 -8.43 -23.78
N SER A 420 -6.57 -9.54 -24.30
CA SER A 420 -7.91 -9.57 -24.90
C SER A 420 -9.05 -9.71 -23.89
N ASN A 421 -8.78 -10.21 -22.67
CA ASN A 421 -9.84 -10.63 -21.74
C ASN A 421 -9.80 -9.94 -20.38
N VAL A 422 -8.67 -9.34 -19.97
CA VAL A 422 -8.58 -8.66 -18.68
C VAL A 422 -9.38 -7.35 -18.71
N SER A 423 -10.27 -7.21 -17.74
CA SER A 423 -11.10 -6.02 -17.57
C SER A 423 -10.43 -4.95 -16.70
N ALA A 424 -9.56 -5.37 -15.77
CA ALA A 424 -8.77 -4.48 -14.93
C ALA A 424 -7.50 -5.18 -14.45
N ALA A 425 -6.40 -4.44 -14.35
CA ALA A 425 -5.13 -4.92 -13.80
C ALA A 425 -4.75 -4.12 -12.54
N ILE A 426 -4.31 -4.83 -11.52
CA ILE A 426 -3.71 -4.28 -10.30
C ILE A 426 -2.25 -4.71 -10.30
N GLU A 427 -1.40 -3.72 -10.46
CA GLU A 427 -0.01 -3.90 -10.76
C GLU A 427 0.83 -3.34 -9.61
N ASN A 428 1.61 -4.18 -8.93
CA ASN A 428 2.68 -3.71 -8.06
C ASN A 428 3.87 -3.30 -8.94
N PHE A 429 3.81 -2.13 -9.58
CA PHE A 429 4.97 -1.57 -10.30
C PHE A 429 5.58 -0.40 -9.53
N ARG A 430 6.76 -0.65 -8.96
CA ARG A 430 7.87 0.30 -8.91
C ARG A 430 9.13 -0.34 -9.50
N SER A 431 9.07 -0.71 -10.77
CA SER A 431 10.26 -0.61 -11.63
C SER A 431 9.89 0.28 -12.82
N ARG A 432 10.17 1.58 -12.68
CA ARG A 432 10.47 2.38 -13.87
C ARG A 432 11.76 1.78 -14.42
N ILE A 433 11.71 1.25 -15.64
CA ILE A 433 12.93 1.13 -16.46
C ILE A 433 13.34 2.53 -16.85
#